data_AF-A0AA88S4S7-F1
#
_entry.id   AF-A0AA88S4S7-F1
#
_cell.length_a   1.000
_cell.length_b   1.000
_cell.length_c   1.000
_cell.angle_alpha   90.00
_cell.angle_beta   90.00
_cell.angle_gamma   90.00
#
_symmetry.space_group_name_H-M   'P 1'
#
loop_
_entity.id
_entity.type
_entity.pdbx_description
1 polymer ?
#
loop_
_entity_poly.entity_id
_entity_poly.type
_entity_poly.pdbx_seq_one_letter_code
_entity_poly.pdbx_strand_id
1 'polypeptide(L)'
;MDTSTLSQQVESIERNIKFLQKEHQVLLTGLRLEIRHLKKRCNDLSCELSKSSPARNRDDIAAEEELLQARLLQTEHHLTEQVCYQGELKAKLRHKGEQASALQVRLRDEERRFLEELKRRSHKITALSRDLRKQTDIAAQLTFQLHSARFSLYHQAEEEGEEEEGERDGKGPGCLSSSLQVSTARAEARHRNHCSARLRRSERVRECVPQERVLRPEKPRPMPDPALFLYPFPQRLLPPHISLGGHCREGDSQRRMGRLRTRAVREDTGPETTDL
;
A
#
# COMPACT_ATOMS: atom_id res chain seq x y z
N MET A 1 27.27 -77.88 -98.15
CA MET A 1 25.83 -78.15 -97.92
C MET A 1 25.26 -77.01 -97.06
N ASP A 2 25.59 -75.75 -97.38
CA ASP A 2 25.56 -74.66 -96.38
C ASP A 2 24.72 -73.45 -96.82
N THR A 3 24.05 -73.54 -97.97
CA THR A 3 23.22 -72.46 -98.52
C THR A 3 21.83 -72.40 -97.89
N SER A 4 21.28 -73.55 -97.47
CA SER A 4 19.96 -73.64 -96.82
C SER A 4 19.98 -73.10 -95.39
N THR A 5 21.06 -73.33 -94.64
CA THR A 5 21.25 -72.80 -93.27
C THR A 5 21.41 -71.29 -93.26
N LEU A 6 22.14 -70.72 -94.24
CA LEU A 6 22.29 -69.28 -94.39
C LEU A 6 20.96 -68.60 -94.76
N SER A 7 20.17 -69.19 -95.67
CA SER A 7 18.83 -68.69 -96.02
C SER A 7 17.92 -68.65 -94.80
N GLN A 8 17.94 -69.70 -93.98
CA GLN A 8 17.11 -69.78 -92.77
C GLN A 8 17.55 -68.77 -91.70
N GLN A 9 18.86 -68.48 -91.58
CA GLN A 9 19.39 -67.41 -90.72
C GLN A 9 18.97 -66.01 -91.21
N VAL A 10 19.04 -65.75 -92.51
CA VAL A 10 18.59 -64.47 -93.09
C VAL A 10 17.09 -64.27 -92.84
N GLU A 11 16.26 -65.28 -93.08
CA GLU A 11 14.84 -65.20 -92.77
C GLU A 11 14.56 -65.00 -91.27
N SER A 12 15.35 -65.62 -90.39
CA SER A 12 15.25 -65.41 -88.94
C SER A 12 15.61 -63.98 -88.54
N ILE A 13 16.66 -63.42 -89.11
CA ILE A 13 17.08 -62.04 -88.88
C ILE A 13 16.03 -61.07 -89.42
N GLU A 14 15.46 -61.32 -90.59
CA GLU A 14 14.39 -60.50 -91.14
C GLU A 14 13.12 -60.51 -90.27
N ARG A 15 12.74 -61.66 -89.71
CA ARG A 15 11.64 -61.75 -88.74
C ARG A 15 11.97 -60.97 -87.48
N ASN A 16 13.20 -61.04 -86.97
CA ASN A 16 13.65 -60.27 -85.81
C ASN A 16 13.65 -58.77 -86.10
N ILE A 17 14.12 -58.32 -87.26
CA ILE A 17 14.07 -56.92 -87.67
C ILE A 17 12.63 -56.43 -87.74
N LYS A 18 11.73 -57.20 -88.36
CA LYS A 18 10.29 -56.88 -88.42
C LYS A 18 9.67 -56.83 -87.01
N PHE A 19 10.11 -57.68 -86.10
CA PHE A 19 9.68 -57.67 -84.70
C PHE A 19 10.15 -56.40 -83.98
N LEU A 20 11.45 -56.07 -84.05
CA LEU A 20 12.00 -54.84 -83.48
C LEU A 20 11.35 -53.58 -84.07
N GLN A 21 11.08 -53.58 -85.37
CA GLN A 21 10.37 -52.47 -86.03
C GLN A 21 8.96 -52.29 -85.46
N LYS A 22 8.24 -53.39 -85.19
CA LYS A 22 6.93 -53.34 -84.54
C LYS A 22 7.03 -52.84 -83.10
N GLU A 23 8.00 -53.32 -82.32
CA GLU A 23 8.21 -52.86 -80.94
C GLU A 23 8.58 -51.37 -80.88
N HIS A 24 9.46 -50.91 -81.77
CA HIS A 24 9.83 -49.49 -81.88
C HIS A 24 8.60 -48.64 -82.22
N GLN A 25 7.77 -49.09 -83.17
CA GLN A 25 6.53 -48.40 -83.52
C GLN A 25 5.60 -48.26 -82.30
N VAL A 26 5.43 -49.34 -81.52
CA VAL A 26 4.63 -49.33 -80.29
C VAL A 26 5.19 -48.33 -79.28
N LEU A 27 6.50 -48.35 -79.00
CA LEU A 27 7.14 -47.42 -78.07
C LEU A 27 6.97 -45.96 -78.50
N LEU A 28 7.21 -45.64 -79.78
CA LEU A 28 7.01 -44.29 -80.30
C LEU A 28 5.56 -43.82 -80.17
N THR A 29 4.59 -44.71 -80.41
CA THR A 29 3.18 -44.37 -80.21
C THR A 29 2.84 -44.12 -78.74
N GLY A 30 3.41 -44.90 -77.81
CA GLY A 30 3.28 -44.70 -76.36
C GLY A 30 3.85 -43.36 -75.90
N LEU A 31 5.09 -43.04 -76.28
CA LEU A 31 5.72 -41.76 -75.92
C LEU A 31 4.94 -40.56 -76.48
N ARG A 32 4.41 -40.66 -77.70
CA ARG A 32 3.55 -39.60 -78.27
C ARG A 32 2.29 -39.37 -77.45
N LEU A 33 1.70 -40.43 -76.89
CA LEU A 33 0.54 -40.34 -75.99
C LEU A 33 0.92 -39.71 -74.65
N GLU A 34 2.04 -40.11 -74.06
CA GLU A 34 2.54 -39.53 -72.80
C GLU A 34 2.86 -38.05 -72.94
N ILE A 35 3.54 -37.64 -74.01
CA ILE A 35 3.81 -36.23 -74.29
C ILE A 35 2.48 -35.46 -74.43
N ARG A 36 1.49 -36.03 -75.12
CA ARG A 36 0.17 -35.42 -75.24
C ARG A 36 -0.54 -35.32 -73.88
N HIS A 37 -0.47 -36.36 -73.06
CA HIS A 37 -1.05 -36.39 -71.73
C HIS A 37 -0.38 -35.37 -70.80
N LEU A 38 0.95 -35.28 -70.79
CA LEU A 38 1.70 -34.31 -70.00
C LEU A 38 1.39 -32.88 -70.45
N LYS A 39 1.36 -32.62 -71.76
CA LYS A 39 0.95 -31.33 -72.30
C LYS A 39 -0.47 -30.94 -71.87
N LYS A 40 -1.41 -31.90 -71.90
CA LYS A 40 -2.77 -31.68 -71.40
C LYS A 40 -2.76 -31.33 -69.91
N ARG A 41 -2.06 -32.11 -69.08
CA ARG A 41 -1.97 -31.85 -67.64
C ARG A 41 -1.29 -30.51 -67.31
N CYS A 42 -0.24 -30.14 -68.04
CA CYS A 42 0.40 -28.83 -67.90
C CYS A 42 -0.55 -27.69 -68.29
N ASN A 43 -1.34 -27.86 -69.35
CA ASN A 43 -2.38 -26.89 -69.72
C ASN A 43 -3.47 -26.83 -68.66
N ASP A 44 -3.95 -27.97 -68.14
CA ASP A 44 -4.98 -28.02 -67.11
C ASP A 44 -4.50 -27.30 -65.84
N LEU A 45 -3.27 -27.58 -65.37
CA LEU A 45 -2.65 -26.88 -64.24
C LEU A 45 -2.42 -25.39 -64.51
N SER A 46 -2.04 -25.02 -65.73
CA SER A 46 -1.88 -23.60 -66.09
C SER A 46 -3.23 -22.89 -66.10
N CYS A 47 -4.29 -23.55 -66.56
CA CYS A 47 -5.65 -23.04 -66.49
C CYS A 47 -6.15 -22.95 -65.04
N GLU A 48 -5.92 -23.96 -64.21
CA GLU A 48 -6.25 -23.95 -62.78
C GLU A 48 -5.52 -22.83 -62.06
N LEU A 49 -4.20 -22.69 -62.26
CA LEU A 49 -3.42 -21.58 -61.73
C LEU A 49 -3.97 -20.25 -62.23
N SER A 50 -4.23 -20.08 -63.53
CA SER A 50 -4.80 -18.83 -64.06
C SER A 50 -6.22 -18.51 -63.55
N LYS A 51 -6.97 -19.51 -63.07
CA LYS A 51 -8.29 -19.34 -62.43
C LYS A 51 -8.18 -19.10 -60.93
N SER A 52 -7.17 -19.69 -60.27
CA SER A 52 -6.84 -19.49 -58.86
C SER A 52 -6.00 -18.24 -58.60
N SER A 53 -5.29 -17.71 -59.61
CA SER A 53 -4.27 -16.66 -59.47
C SER A 53 -4.67 -15.24 -59.93
N PRO A 54 -5.95 -14.87 -60.12
CA PRO A 54 -6.26 -13.45 -60.20
C PRO A 54 -7.51 -13.04 -59.41
N ALA A 55 -7.77 -13.62 -58.24
CA ALA A 55 -8.93 -13.27 -57.42
C ALA A 55 -8.67 -13.03 -55.92
N ARG A 56 -7.40 -12.98 -55.51
CA ARG A 56 -6.97 -11.92 -54.59
C ARG A 56 -6.31 -10.90 -55.49
N ASN A 57 -7.03 -9.86 -55.86
CA ASN A 57 -6.47 -8.86 -56.76
C ASN A 57 -5.24 -8.28 -56.09
N ARG A 58 -4.19 -7.97 -56.85
CA ARG A 58 -3.01 -7.27 -56.32
C ARG A 58 -3.40 -6.03 -55.51
N ASP A 59 -4.49 -5.39 -55.90
CA ASP A 59 -5.09 -4.25 -55.21
C ASP A 59 -5.79 -4.62 -53.89
N ASP A 60 -6.43 -5.80 -53.81
CA ASP A 60 -7.00 -6.31 -52.56
C ASP A 60 -5.90 -6.64 -51.54
N ILE A 61 -4.77 -7.20 -52.02
CA ILE A 61 -3.59 -7.48 -51.20
C ILE A 61 -2.98 -6.15 -50.71
N ALA A 62 -2.84 -5.15 -51.59
CA ALA A 62 -2.34 -3.84 -51.21
C ALA A 62 -3.24 -3.15 -50.17
N ALA A 63 -4.57 -3.28 -50.31
CA ALA A 63 -5.53 -2.75 -49.34
C ALA A 63 -5.46 -3.49 -47.99
N GLU A 64 -5.32 -4.82 -47.99
CA GLU A 64 -5.08 -5.62 -46.78
C GLU A 64 -3.77 -5.20 -46.09
N GLU A 65 -2.70 -4.99 -46.86
CA GLU A 65 -1.41 -4.51 -46.35
C GLU A 65 -1.51 -3.12 -45.73
N GLU A 66 -2.20 -2.18 -46.37
CA GLU A 66 -2.42 -0.83 -45.83
C GLU A 66 -3.23 -0.88 -44.52
N LEU A 67 -4.29 -1.70 -44.46
CA LEU A 67 -5.07 -1.89 -43.23
C LEU A 67 -4.23 -2.46 -42.09
N LEU A 68 -3.40 -3.47 -42.40
CA LEU A 68 -2.50 -4.06 -41.41
C LEU A 68 -1.45 -3.06 -40.94
N GLN A 69 -0.88 -2.25 -41.85
CA GLN A 69 0.04 -1.18 -41.49
C GLN A 69 -0.62 -0.13 -40.59
N ALA A 70 -1.84 0.31 -40.92
CA ALA A 70 -2.59 1.24 -40.08
C ALA A 70 -2.84 0.66 -38.68
N ARG A 71 -3.19 -0.62 -38.60
CA ARG A 71 -3.37 -1.33 -37.32
C ARG A 71 -2.07 -1.45 -36.54
N LEU A 72 -0.96 -1.77 -37.19
CA LEU A 72 0.36 -1.84 -36.57
C LEU A 72 0.75 -0.49 -35.97
N LEU A 73 0.64 0.59 -36.75
CA LEU A 73 0.91 1.95 -36.28
C LEU A 73 0.04 2.32 -35.07
N GLN A 74 -1.25 1.99 -35.11
CA GLN A 74 -2.15 2.22 -33.97
C GLN A 74 -1.68 1.47 -32.72
N THR A 75 -1.28 0.20 -32.86
CA THR A 75 -0.78 -0.59 -31.73
C THR A 75 0.56 -0.07 -31.21
N GLU A 76 1.45 0.39 -32.10
CA GLU A 76 2.73 1.00 -31.74
C GLU A 76 2.49 2.30 -30.95
N HIS A 77 1.60 3.17 -31.43
CA HIS A 77 1.22 4.38 -30.70
C HIS A 77 0.69 4.04 -29.31
N HIS A 78 -0.24 3.09 -29.20
CA HIS A 78 -0.76 2.70 -27.90
C HIS A 78 0.34 2.15 -26.98
N LEU A 79 1.27 1.34 -27.50
CA LEU A 79 2.40 0.82 -26.74
C LEU A 79 3.32 1.97 -26.26
N THR A 80 3.59 2.96 -27.11
CA THR A 80 4.42 4.12 -26.71
C THR A 80 3.76 4.93 -25.61
N GLU A 81 2.44 5.16 -25.68
CA GLU A 81 1.69 5.85 -24.62
C GLU A 81 1.75 5.09 -23.31
N GLN A 82 1.57 3.76 -23.35
CA GLN A 82 1.68 2.92 -22.16
C GLN A 82 3.08 2.96 -21.57
N VAL A 83 4.13 2.91 -22.39
CA VAL A 83 5.52 2.98 -21.94
C VAL A 83 5.80 4.34 -21.28
N CYS A 84 5.34 5.44 -21.90
CA CYS A 84 5.45 6.77 -21.32
C CYS A 84 4.72 6.87 -19.98
N TYR A 85 3.47 6.41 -19.92
CA TYR A 85 2.65 6.39 -18.70
C TYR A 85 3.30 5.57 -17.58
N GLN A 86 3.82 4.37 -17.90
CA GLN A 86 4.56 3.55 -16.94
C GLN A 86 5.84 4.24 -16.46
N GLY A 87 6.53 4.95 -17.35
CA GLY A 87 7.70 5.77 -17.01
C GLY A 87 7.37 6.86 -15.99
N GLU A 88 6.29 7.61 -16.23
CA GLU A 88 5.81 8.63 -15.30
C GLU A 88 5.41 8.04 -13.94
N LEU A 89 4.72 6.90 -13.93
CA LEU A 89 4.32 6.25 -12.68
C LEU A 89 5.55 5.80 -11.87
N LYS A 90 6.56 5.24 -12.54
CA LYS A 90 7.85 4.88 -11.92
C LYS A 90 8.57 6.11 -11.39
N ALA A 91 8.57 7.24 -12.11
CA ALA A 91 9.17 8.49 -11.66
C ALA A 91 8.46 9.04 -10.41
N LYS A 92 7.11 9.05 -10.41
CA LYS A 92 6.30 9.44 -9.24
C LYS A 92 6.59 8.54 -8.04
N LEU A 93 6.72 7.23 -8.25
CA LEU A 93 7.06 6.29 -7.18
C LEU A 93 8.45 6.55 -6.61
N ARG A 94 9.45 6.80 -7.46
CA ARG A 94 10.82 7.16 -7.03
C ARG A 94 10.82 8.45 -6.21
N HIS A 95 10.17 9.50 -6.69
CA HIS A 95 10.07 10.77 -5.98
C HIS A 95 9.39 10.61 -4.60
N LYS A 96 8.33 9.79 -4.52
CA LYS A 96 7.69 9.48 -3.23
C LYS A 96 8.59 8.65 -2.31
N GLY A 97 9.36 7.72 -2.86
CA GLY A 97 10.38 6.97 -2.12
C GLY A 97 11.46 7.89 -1.54
N GLU A 98 11.98 8.81 -2.33
CA GLU A 98 12.94 9.84 -1.90
C GLU A 98 12.34 10.71 -0.79
N GLN A 99 11.10 11.20 -0.98
CA GLN A 99 10.40 11.99 0.03
C GLN A 99 10.23 11.23 1.35
N ALA A 100 9.82 9.96 1.29
CA ALA A 100 9.67 9.11 2.48
C ALA A 100 11.01 8.88 3.18
N SER A 101 12.08 8.62 2.43
CA SER A 101 13.42 8.45 2.99
C SER A 101 13.95 9.72 3.65
N ALA A 102 13.73 10.89 3.05
CA ALA A 102 14.12 12.18 3.61
C ALA A 102 13.37 12.47 4.92
N LEU A 103 12.07 12.19 4.97
CA LEU A 103 11.29 12.32 6.20
C LEU A 103 11.77 11.34 7.27
N GLN A 104 12.08 10.10 6.90
CA GLN A 104 12.60 9.10 7.84
C GLN A 104 13.92 9.56 8.47
N VAL A 105 14.87 10.05 7.67
CA VAL A 105 16.14 10.58 8.17
C VAL A 105 15.90 11.75 9.12
N ARG A 106 15.04 12.71 8.74
CA ARG A 106 14.69 13.85 9.59
C ARG A 106 14.10 13.44 10.93
N LEU A 107 13.15 12.50 10.94
CA LEU A 107 12.56 12.00 12.18
C LEU A 107 13.61 11.32 13.08
N ARG A 108 14.54 10.56 12.48
CA ARG A 108 15.64 9.94 13.24
C ARG A 108 16.60 10.99 13.83
N ASP A 109 16.88 12.06 13.10
CA ASP A 109 17.72 13.15 13.61
C ASP A 109 17.01 13.96 14.71
N GLU A 110 15.72 14.21 14.56
CA GLU A 110 14.90 14.82 15.62
C GLU A 110 14.85 13.93 16.87
N GLU A 111 14.64 12.62 16.73
CA GLU A 111 14.70 11.64 17.82
C GLU A 111 16.05 11.69 18.57
N ARG A 112 17.18 11.71 17.83
CA ARG A 112 18.51 11.85 18.41
C ARG A 112 18.67 13.14 19.21
N ARG A 113 18.24 14.28 18.64
CA ARG A 113 18.29 15.59 19.32
C ARG A 113 17.45 15.61 20.59
N PHE A 114 16.23 15.06 20.56
CA PHE A 114 15.38 14.99 21.76
C PHE A 114 16.01 14.14 22.86
N LEU A 115 16.66 13.03 22.52
CA LEU A 115 17.36 12.18 23.50
C LEU A 115 18.57 12.90 24.11
N GLU A 116 19.34 13.64 23.31
CA GLU A 116 20.46 14.45 23.80
C GLU A 116 20.00 15.56 24.74
N GLU A 117 18.92 16.27 24.38
CA GLU A 117 18.31 17.27 25.24
C GLU A 117 17.80 16.66 26.55
N LEU A 118 17.13 15.52 26.48
CA LEU A 118 16.61 14.81 27.64
C LEU A 118 17.76 14.40 28.58
N LYS A 119 18.85 13.84 28.04
CA LYS A 119 20.06 13.52 28.80
C LYS A 119 20.64 14.76 29.48
N ARG A 120 20.79 15.86 28.73
CA ARG A 120 21.35 17.12 29.25
C ARG A 120 20.50 17.71 30.38
N ARG A 121 19.16 17.70 30.24
CA ARG A 121 18.22 18.15 31.28
C ARG A 121 18.25 17.22 32.50
N SER A 122 18.29 15.91 32.29
CA SER A 122 18.42 14.93 33.37
C SER A 122 19.69 15.18 34.20
N HIS A 123 20.85 15.35 33.54
CA HIS A 123 22.09 15.71 34.22
C HIS A 123 21.96 17.01 35.01
N LYS A 124 21.34 18.05 34.44
CA LYS A 124 21.09 19.32 35.15
C LYS A 124 20.20 19.13 36.38
N ILE A 125 19.13 18.35 36.28
CA ILE A 125 18.26 18.03 37.43
C ILE A 125 19.07 17.31 38.50
N THR A 126 19.84 16.28 38.16
CA THR A 126 20.66 15.57 39.15
C THR A 126 21.69 16.48 39.82
N ALA A 127 22.29 17.43 39.10
CA ALA A 127 23.20 18.42 39.68
C ALA A 127 22.49 19.31 40.71
N LEU A 128 21.36 19.91 40.33
CA LEU A 128 20.57 20.75 41.22
C LEU A 128 20.01 19.98 42.42
N SER A 129 19.59 18.73 42.25
CA SER A 129 19.14 17.87 43.35
C SER A 129 20.26 17.58 44.36
N ARG A 130 21.50 17.38 43.89
CA ARG A 130 22.67 17.23 44.79
C ARG A 130 22.92 18.52 45.55
N ASP A 131 22.86 19.68 44.89
CA ASP A 131 23.10 20.96 45.55
C ASP A 131 22.01 21.30 46.58
N LEU A 132 20.75 21.02 46.26
CA LEU A 132 19.65 21.15 47.21
C LEU A 132 19.81 20.21 48.40
N ARG A 133 20.27 18.96 48.17
CA ARG A 133 20.57 18.02 49.27
C ARG A 133 21.68 18.56 50.17
N LYS A 134 22.79 19.05 49.62
CA LYS A 134 23.86 19.69 50.41
C LYS A 134 23.34 20.85 51.26
N GLN A 135 22.48 21.71 50.69
CA GLN A 135 21.86 22.80 51.42
C GLN A 135 20.95 22.29 52.55
N THR A 136 20.22 21.20 52.31
CA THR A 136 19.37 20.56 53.33
C THR A 136 20.22 19.96 54.46
N ASP A 137 21.34 19.31 54.12
CA ASP A 137 22.26 18.72 55.10
C ASP A 137 22.89 19.83 55.98
N ILE A 138 23.31 20.95 55.38
CA ILE A 138 23.82 22.12 56.13
C ILE A 138 22.73 22.70 57.03
N ALA A 139 21.51 22.88 56.50
CA ALA A 139 20.40 23.39 57.30
C ALA A 139 20.10 22.47 58.50
N ALA A 140 20.10 21.15 58.30
CA ALA A 140 19.93 20.17 59.37
C ALA A 140 21.04 20.27 60.43
N GLN A 141 22.31 20.38 60.01
CA GLN A 141 23.44 20.58 60.92
C GLN A 141 23.30 21.86 61.76
N LEU A 142 22.94 22.99 61.13
CA LEU A 142 22.71 24.25 61.85
C LEU A 142 21.53 24.14 62.81
N THR A 143 20.43 23.48 62.43
CA THR A 143 19.30 23.26 63.35
C THR A 143 19.68 22.38 64.54
N PHE A 144 20.51 21.35 64.32
CA PHE A 144 21.04 20.53 65.41
C PHE A 144 21.93 21.36 66.33
N GLN A 145 22.86 22.15 65.79
CA GLN A 145 23.70 23.05 66.60
C GLN A 145 22.89 24.04 67.42
N LEU A 146 21.87 24.66 66.83
CA LEU A 146 20.96 25.57 67.55
C LEU A 146 20.17 24.86 68.64
N HIS A 147 19.70 23.63 68.38
CA HIS A 147 18.98 22.85 69.38
C HIS A 147 19.90 22.43 70.53
N SER A 148 21.13 21.99 70.24
CA SER A 148 22.14 21.66 71.25
C SER A 148 22.54 22.88 72.08
N ALA A 149 22.80 24.03 71.45
CA ALA A 149 23.13 25.26 72.16
C ALA A 149 21.97 25.71 73.07
N ARG A 150 20.73 25.64 72.55
CA ARG A 150 19.53 25.90 73.33
C ARG A 150 19.44 24.94 74.53
N PHE A 151 19.63 23.64 74.31
CA PHE A 151 19.59 22.63 75.37
C PHE A 151 20.64 22.88 76.47
N SER A 152 21.89 23.21 76.10
CA SER A 152 22.93 23.57 77.07
C SER A 152 22.58 24.80 77.91
N LEU A 153 21.96 25.83 77.31
CA LEU A 153 21.53 27.02 78.05
C LEU A 153 20.37 26.73 79.01
N TYR A 154 19.42 25.87 78.63
CA TYR A 154 18.35 25.45 79.54
C TYR A 154 18.89 24.66 80.73
N HIS A 155 19.82 23.73 80.49
CA HIS A 155 20.42 22.95 81.57
C HIS A 155 21.26 23.81 82.53
N GLN A 156 22.00 24.81 82.01
CA GLN A 156 22.73 25.76 82.85
C GLN A 156 21.79 26.62 83.71
N ALA A 157 20.65 27.06 83.16
CA ALA A 157 19.67 27.84 83.93
C ALA A 157 18.93 27.01 84.99
N GLU A 158 18.74 25.71 84.78
CA GLU A 158 18.19 24.80 85.80
C GLU A 158 19.22 24.53 86.92
N GLU A 159 20.50 24.33 86.59
CA GLU A 159 21.57 24.16 87.60
C GLU A 159 21.81 25.44 88.44
N GLU A 160 21.76 26.64 87.83
CA GLU A 160 21.84 27.92 88.56
C GLU A 160 20.58 28.19 89.40
N GLY A 161 19.41 27.69 88.98
CA GLY A 161 18.16 27.76 89.74
C GLY A 161 18.14 26.82 90.96
N GLU A 162 18.80 25.67 90.89
CA GLU A 162 18.90 24.73 92.03
C GLU A 162 19.93 25.18 93.09
N GLU A 163 20.90 26.04 92.75
CA GLU A 163 21.79 26.67 93.74
C GLU A 163 21.17 27.89 94.46
N GLU A 164 20.12 28.52 93.87
CA GLU A 164 19.33 29.60 94.51
C GLU A 164 18.00 29.13 95.13
N GLU A 165 17.60 27.86 95.02
CA GLU A 165 16.48 27.30 95.79
C GLU A 165 16.87 26.91 97.22
N GLY A 166 17.38 27.92 97.93
CA GLY A 166 17.68 27.88 99.35
C GLY A 166 16.94 28.95 100.16
N GLU A 167 15.97 29.70 99.62
CA GLU A 167 15.01 30.45 100.47
C GLU A 167 13.83 31.07 99.69
N ARG A 168 12.62 30.78 100.20
CA ARG A 168 11.37 31.58 100.11
C ARG A 168 10.44 31.40 98.90
N ASP A 169 9.57 30.41 99.09
CA ASP A 169 8.12 30.55 99.22
C ASP A 169 7.50 31.93 98.88
N GLY A 170 6.59 31.94 97.92
CA GLY A 170 5.48 32.88 97.88
C GLY A 170 5.32 33.73 96.61
N LYS A 171 4.25 33.37 95.86
CA LYS A 171 3.22 34.29 95.31
C LYS A 171 3.26 34.58 93.80
N GLY A 172 2.31 33.95 93.10
CA GLY A 172 1.48 34.62 92.09
C GLY A 172 1.68 34.17 90.64
N PRO A 173 0.62 33.69 89.96
CA PRO A 173 0.71 33.16 88.60
C PRO A 173 0.68 34.28 87.55
N GLY A 174 1.82 34.48 86.87
CA GLY A 174 1.94 35.39 85.74
C GLY A 174 1.61 34.69 84.41
N CYS A 175 0.31 34.54 84.13
CA CYS A 175 -0.17 34.23 82.78
C CYS A 175 0.35 35.26 81.76
N LEU A 176 1.41 34.94 81.02
CA LEU A 176 1.66 35.54 79.70
C LEU A 176 1.37 34.48 78.63
N SER A 177 0.09 34.10 78.56
CA SER A 177 -0.47 33.51 77.35
C SER A 177 -0.43 34.60 76.28
N SER A 178 0.71 34.68 75.57
CA SER A 178 0.86 35.55 74.42
C SER A 178 -0.13 35.08 73.35
N SER A 179 -1.26 35.78 73.32
CA SER A 179 -2.25 35.76 72.25
C SER A 179 -1.56 35.94 70.89
N LEU A 180 -1.21 34.83 70.24
CA LEU A 180 -0.89 34.75 68.82
C LEU A 180 -2.13 34.23 68.08
N GLN A 181 -3.20 35.00 68.14
CA GLN A 181 -4.23 34.98 67.11
C GLN A 181 -4.35 36.38 66.54
N VAL A 182 -3.84 36.54 65.33
CA VAL A 182 -4.43 37.28 64.19
C VAL A 182 -3.30 37.45 63.18
N SER A 183 -3.28 36.58 62.17
CA SER A 183 -2.90 36.90 60.78
C SER A 183 -3.06 35.66 59.89
N THR A 184 -4.22 35.00 59.95
CA THR A 184 -4.62 34.01 58.93
C THR A 184 -4.96 34.66 57.58
N ALA A 185 -5.10 36.00 57.52
CA ALA A 185 -5.41 36.72 56.29
C ALA A 185 -4.22 36.87 55.30
N ARG A 186 -2.97 36.55 55.70
CA ARG A 186 -1.79 36.66 54.80
C ARG A 186 -1.41 35.36 54.09
N ALA A 187 -2.06 34.24 54.43
CA ALA A 187 -1.82 32.95 53.81
C ALA A 187 -2.52 32.81 52.45
N GLU A 188 -3.71 33.37 52.27
CA GLU A 188 -4.51 33.16 51.06
C GLU A 188 -3.96 33.89 49.82
N ALA A 189 -3.32 35.05 50.00
CA ALA A 189 -2.66 35.78 48.92
C ALA A 189 -1.38 35.08 48.41
N ARG A 190 -0.72 34.28 49.25
CA ARG A 190 0.49 33.52 48.86
C ARG A 190 0.12 32.21 48.14
N HIS A 191 -1.03 31.60 48.46
CA HIS A 191 -1.51 30.39 47.76
C HIS A 191 -1.95 30.66 46.32
N ARG A 192 -2.55 31.82 46.01
CA ARG A 192 -2.90 32.18 44.62
C ARG A 192 -1.68 32.34 43.72
N ASN A 193 -0.60 32.94 44.24
CA ASN A 193 0.66 33.11 43.49
C ASN A 193 1.48 31.81 43.41
N HIS A 194 1.36 30.91 44.40
CA HIS A 194 1.96 29.58 44.31
C HIS A 194 1.21 28.66 43.33
N CYS A 195 -0.12 28.76 43.23
CA CYS A 195 -0.90 28.03 42.24
C CYS A 195 -0.60 28.48 40.82
N SER A 196 -0.45 29.79 40.56
CA SER A 196 -0.07 30.29 39.23
C SER A 196 1.37 29.90 38.84
N ALA A 197 2.32 29.91 39.79
CA ALA A 197 3.68 29.41 39.57
C ALA A 197 3.74 27.89 39.35
N ARG A 198 2.91 27.10 40.06
CA ARG A 198 2.75 25.65 39.82
C ARG A 198 2.13 25.38 38.45
N LEU A 199 1.10 26.14 38.06
CA LEU A 199 0.43 26.00 36.77
C LEU A 199 1.37 26.35 35.61
N ARG A 200 2.15 27.44 35.72
CA ARG A 200 3.20 27.84 34.75
C ARG A 200 4.37 26.86 34.67
N ARG A 201 4.71 26.16 35.77
CA ARG A 201 5.70 25.08 35.76
C ARG A 201 5.13 23.80 35.14
N SER A 202 3.87 23.47 35.41
CA SER A 202 3.17 22.34 34.76
C SER A 202 3.01 22.55 33.25
N GLU A 203 2.80 23.79 32.80
CA GLU A 203 2.73 24.17 31.38
C GLU A 203 4.08 23.94 30.67
N ARG A 204 5.20 24.34 31.28
CA ARG A 204 6.56 24.10 30.76
C ARG A 204 7.05 22.65 30.87
N VAL A 205 6.53 21.87 31.82
CA VAL A 205 6.80 20.42 31.91
C VAL A 205 6.03 19.64 30.84
N ARG A 206 4.87 20.16 30.38
CA ARG A 206 4.07 19.57 29.30
C ARG A 206 4.60 19.83 27.89
N GLU A 207 5.54 20.76 27.71
CA GLU A 207 6.27 20.95 26.45
C GLU A 207 7.27 19.81 26.14
N CYS A 208 7.54 18.91 27.10
CA CYS A 208 8.44 17.76 26.92
C CYS A 208 7.72 16.49 26.42
N VAL A 209 6.42 16.56 26.14
CA VAL A 209 5.67 15.50 25.44
C VAL A 209 5.24 16.08 24.11
N PRO A 210 5.62 15.50 22.95
CA PRO A 210 5.09 15.92 21.67
C PRO A 210 3.56 15.88 21.75
N GLN A 211 2.90 17.05 21.71
CA GLN A 211 1.47 17.12 21.42
C GLN A 211 1.30 16.85 19.93
N GLU A 212 1.54 15.60 19.52
CA GLU A 212 0.87 15.09 18.33
C GLU A 212 -0.61 15.29 18.61
N ARG A 213 -1.26 16.14 17.80
CA ARG A 213 -2.72 16.17 17.71
C ARG A 213 -3.09 14.81 17.15
N VAL A 214 -3.24 13.81 18.04
CA VAL A 214 -3.81 12.52 17.72
C VAL A 214 -5.24 12.84 17.29
N LEU A 215 -5.42 13.04 15.98
CA LEU A 215 -6.71 12.87 15.34
C LEU A 215 -7.19 11.53 15.87
N ARG A 216 -8.27 11.55 16.65
CA ARG A 216 -8.90 10.32 17.13
C ARG A 216 -8.98 9.36 15.93
N PRO A 217 -8.67 8.07 16.10
CA PRO A 217 -8.89 7.09 15.03
C PRO A 217 -10.29 7.32 14.47
N GLU A 218 -10.37 7.69 13.19
CA GLU A 218 -11.65 7.77 12.50
C GLU A 218 -12.31 6.41 12.69
N LYS A 219 -13.56 6.41 13.16
CA LYS A 219 -14.31 5.18 13.45
C LYS A 219 -14.19 4.29 12.21
N PRO A 220 -13.58 3.10 12.29
CA PRO A 220 -13.33 2.29 11.11
C PRO A 220 -14.65 2.06 10.42
N ARG A 221 -14.73 2.44 9.15
CA ARG A 221 -15.89 2.12 8.32
C ARG A 221 -16.05 0.60 8.36
N PRO A 222 -17.25 0.07 8.60
CA PRO A 222 -17.48 -1.38 8.60
C PRO A 222 -16.95 -1.93 7.28
N MET A 223 -16.20 -3.03 7.35
CA MET A 223 -15.63 -3.62 6.15
C MET A 223 -16.75 -4.01 5.18
N PRO A 224 -16.54 -3.86 3.86
CA PRO A 224 -17.47 -4.39 2.88
C PRO A 224 -17.64 -5.89 3.10
N ASP A 225 -18.89 -6.35 3.01
CA ASP A 225 -19.26 -7.74 3.32
C ASP A 225 -18.48 -8.72 2.43
N PRO A 226 -17.63 -9.60 3.01
CA PRO A 226 -16.85 -10.57 2.25
C PRO A 226 -17.73 -11.60 1.54
N ALA A 227 -19.01 -11.75 1.91
CA ALA A 227 -19.95 -12.63 1.24
C ALA A 227 -20.10 -12.32 -0.26
N LEU A 228 -19.88 -11.06 -0.68
CA LEU A 228 -19.92 -10.68 -2.10
C LEU A 228 -18.83 -11.36 -2.96
N PHE A 229 -17.77 -11.86 -2.35
CA PHE A 229 -16.66 -12.54 -3.04
C PHE A 229 -16.73 -14.07 -2.92
N LEU A 230 -17.59 -14.60 -2.04
CA LEU A 230 -17.65 -16.02 -1.72
C LEU A 230 -18.80 -16.75 -2.42
N TYR A 231 -19.75 -16.01 -3.00
CA TYR A 231 -20.80 -16.58 -3.84
C TYR A 231 -20.51 -16.34 -5.32
N PRO A 232 -20.35 -17.40 -6.14
CA PRO A 232 -20.35 -17.26 -7.58
C PRO A 232 -21.76 -16.84 -8.00
N PHE A 233 -21.95 -15.55 -8.31
CA PHE A 233 -23.19 -15.08 -8.91
C PHE A 233 -23.31 -15.62 -10.34
N PRO A 234 -24.31 -16.45 -10.69
CA PRO A 234 -24.72 -16.55 -12.08
C PRO A 234 -25.39 -15.23 -12.47
N GLN A 235 -24.68 -14.41 -13.24
CA GLN A 235 -25.17 -13.38 -14.16
C GLN A 235 -26.25 -12.41 -13.64
N ARG A 236 -25.84 -11.16 -13.34
CA ARG A 236 -26.70 -10.00 -13.61
C ARG A 236 -26.18 -9.24 -14.82
N LEU A 237 -26.98 -9.29 -15.89
CA LEU A 237 -26.97 -8.38 -17.02
C LEU A 237 -27.02 -6.94 -16.50
N LEU A 238 -25.92 -6.21 -16.64
CA LEU A 238 -25.87 -4.74 -16.51
C LEU A 238 -25.50 -4.17 -17.88
N PRO A 239 -26.26 -3.19 -18.42
CA PRO A 239 -25.95 -2.56 -19.70
C PRO A 239 -24.65 -1.73 -19.65
N PRO A 240 -23.97 -1.52 -20.78
CA PRO A 240 -22.67 -0.86 -20.79
C PRO A 240 -22.79 0.68 -20.85
N HIS A 241 -21.89 1.34 -20.10
CA HIS A 241 -21.43 2.73 -20.18
C HIS A 241 -22.39 3.90 -19.84
N ILE A 242 -22.07 4.62 -18.77
CA ILE A 242 -22.09 6.10 -18.75
C ILE A 242 -20.81 6.58 -18.06
N SER A 243 -19.96 7.24 -18.83
CA SER A 243 -18.85 8.08 -18.39
C SER A 243 -19.38 9.29 -17.63
N LEU A 244 -18.89 9.53 -16.41
CA LEU A 244 -19.15 10.76 -15.66
C LEU A 244 -17.82 11.37 -15.20
N GLY A 245 -17.25 12.17 -16.10
CA GLY A 245 -16.63 13.43 -15.70
C GLY A 245 -17.68 14.53 -15.78
N GLY A 246 -17.66 15.48 -14.83
CA GLY A 246 -18.29 16.79 -15.01
C GLY A 246 -19.38 17.17 -14.00
N HIS A 247 -18.96 18.00 -13.04
CA HIS A 247 -19.63 19.19 -12.50
C HIS A 247 -21.06 19.14 -11.91
N CYS A 248 -21.09 19.48 -10.62
CA CYS A 248 -21.90 20.52 -9.97
C CYS A 248 -23.22 20.94 -10.66
N ARG A 249 -24.35 20.67 -10.00
CA ARG A 249 -25.23 21.76 -9.56
C ARG A 249 -26.20 21.35 -8.45
N GLU A 250 -26.23 22.25 -7.49
CA GLU A 250 -27.23 22.57 -6.48
C GLU A 250 -28.64 22.69 -7.07
N GLY A 251 -29.66 22.31 -6.29
CA GLY A 251 -31.06 22.58 -6.65
C GLY A 251 -32.07 21.60 -6.07
N ASP A 252 -32.74 22.03 -5.01
CA ASP A 252 -33.90 21.42 -4.38
C ASP A 252 -35.01 21.00 -5.35
N SER A 253 -35.71 19.90 -5.05
CA SER A 253 -37.18 19.89 -4.90
C SER A 253 -37.73 18.47 -4.65
N GLN A 254 -38.21 18.28 -3.42
CA GLN A 254 -39.57 17.86 -3.07
C GLN A 254 -40.29 16.70 -3.82
N ARG A 255 -40.89 15.84 -2.98
CA ARG A 255 -42.03 14.92 -3.18
C ARG A 255 -41.67 13.51 -3.68
N ARG A 256 -42.34 12.43 -3.28
CA ARG A 256 -43.25 12.04 -2.19
C ARG A 256 -43.56 10.56 -2.51
N MET A 257 -43.80 9.73 -1.49
CA MET A 257 -44.37 8.36 -1.57
C MET A 257 -43.40 7.26 -2.06
N GLY A 258 -43.36 6.05 -1.49
CA GLY A 258 -44.25 5.43 -0.53
C GLY A 258 -43.58 4.20 0.12
N ARG A 259 -44.03 3.91 1.34
CA ARG A 259 -43.66 2.75 2.16
C ARG A 259 -44.40 1.51 1.66
N LEU A 260 -43.72 0.36 1.52
CA LEU A 260 -44.23 -0.99 1.75
C LEU A 260 -43.01 -1.87 2.11
N ARG A 261 -42.65 -2.02 3.38
CA ARG A 261 -43.01 -3.13 4.29
C ARG A 261 -43.13 -4.50 3.61
N THR A 262 -42.10 -5.29 3.87
CA THR A 262 -41.98 -6.75 3.81
C THR A 262 -43.08 -7.49 4.56
N ARG A 263 -43.55 -8.61 4.02
CA ARG A 263 -44.04 -9.74 4.82
C ARG A 263 -43.78 -11.07 4.11
N ALA A 264 -43.30 -12.00 4.93
CA ALA A 264 -42.81 -13.34 4.66
C ALA A 264 -43.75 -14.25 3.85
N VAL A 265 -43.14 -15.14 3.08
CA VAL A 265 -43.74 -16.41 2.65
C VAL A 265 -42.98 -17.52 3.36
N ARG A 266 -43.73 -18.31 4.14
CA ARG A 266 -43.29 -19.55 4.75
C ARG A 266 -43.30 -20.67 3.70
N GLU A 267 -42.36 -21.58 3.89
CA GLU A 267 -42.28 -22.91 3.31
C GLU A 267 -43.57 -23.72 3.55
N ASP A 268 -43.95 -24.55 2.58
CA ASP A 268 -44.31 -25.94 2.87
C ASP A 268 -44.29 -26.81 1.59
N THR A 269 -43.53 -27.91 1.69
CA THR A 269 -43.73 -29.28 1.15
C THR A 269 -44.13 -29.52 -0.33
N GLY A 270 -43.27 -30.25 -1.06
CA GLY A 270 -43.56 -30.90 -2.38
C GLY A 270 -44.40 -32.19 -2.25
N PRO A 271 -44.25 -33.23 -3.11
CA PRO A 271 -43.68 -33.34 -4.47
C PRO A 271 -44.68 -33.97 -5.49
N GLU A 272 -44.18 -34.45 -6.65
CA GLU A 272 -44.86 -35.26 -7.71
C GLU A 272 -45.61 -34.41 -8.77
N THR A 273 -45.56 -34.59 -10.11
CA THR A 273 -45.31 -35.74 -11.00
C THR A 273 -44.76 -35.26 -12.36
N THR A 274 -43.81 -36.00 -12.92
CA THR A 274 -43.86 -36.61 -14.28
C THR A 274 -44.97 -36.15 -15.23
N ASP A 275 -44.61 -35.58 -16.39
CA ASP A 275 -44.76 -36.19 -17.73
C ASP A 275 -44.62 -35.17 -18.88
N LEU A 276 -43.85 -35.58 -19.89
CA LEU A 276 -43.75 -35.15 -21.30
C LEU A 276 -43.24 -33.74 -21.64
#